data_AF-A0A971GDP6-F1
#
_entry.id   AF-A0A971GDP6-F1
#
_cell.length_a   1.000
_cell.length_b   1.000
_cell.length_c   1.000
_cell.angle_alpha   90.00
_cell.angle_beta   90.00
_cell.angle_gamma   90.00
#
_symmetry.space_group_name_H-M   'P 1'
#
loop_
_entity.id
_entity.type
_entity.pdbx_description
1 polymer ?
#
loop_
_entity_poly.entity_id
_entity_poly.type
_entity_poly.pdbx_seq_one_letter_code
_entity_poly.pdbx_strand_id
1 'polypeptide(L)'
;MGKMKGRGNAPKPKPKTEVTSLLASEFKLGADRIATTLRSVGINPDLPVNEEELELYREVIACKVGDRSRYVNTEEGYEEALDEQLRSFDEIYVDTAPILQKDWFLYFVNDAMAIIKRRKKKLIVLEKTLEELHGLKNNPEKDREVRIRATIRPDLLRFLARKGVVRIGDTGSIGIADDHLVRLFAHVGSAMDLLLITQDRGLSERIVRLGAEMEQKPKEERPRRWYERLFFKKEETESVVGHRMVACKLVEQGRLKRLYICPECQESYYDDLHACGGIVL
;
A
#
# COMPACT_ATOMS: atom_id res chain seq x y z
N MET A 1 27.67 14.02 63.85
CA MET A 1 26.48 13.23 63.47
C MET A 1 26.21 13.40 61.97
N GLY A 2 26.70 12.46 61.15
CA GLY A 2 26.54 12.50 59.69
C GLY A 2 25.20 11.88 59.27
N LYS A 3 24.37 12.62 58.53
CA LYS A 3 23.15 12.10 57.90
C LYS A 3 23.52 11.34 56.63
N MET A 4 23.46 10.01 56.67
CA MET A 4 23.47 9.16 55.48
C MET A 4 22.18 9.40 54.68
N LYS A 5 22.32 9.95 53.46
CA LYS A 5 21.26 9.98 52.45
C LYS A 5 21.03 8.56 51.95
N GLY A 6 19.85 8.02 52.19
CA GLY A 6 19.41 6.75 51.62
C GLY A 6 19.49 6.80 50.10
N ARG A 7 20.25 5.89 49.50
CA ARG A 7 20.23 5.63 48.06
C ARG A 7 18.82 5.14 47.72
N GLY A 8 18.11 5.89 46.89
CA GLY A 8 16.83 5.49 46.36
C GLY A 8 16.96 4.12 45.69
N ASN A 9 16.06 3.21 46.04
CA ASN A 9 15.86 1.99 45.28
C ASN A 9 15.50 2.40 43.85
N ALA A 10 16.45 2.25 42.93
CA ALA A 10 16.12 2.21 41.51
C ALA A 10 15.04 1.14 41.33
N PRO A 11 13.93 1.44 40.63
CA PRO A 11 12.91 0.42 40.38
C PRO A 11 13.57 -0.79 39.72
N LYS A 12 13.43 -1.96 40.36
CA LYS A 12 13.90 -3.22 39.79
C LYS A 12 13.31 -3.36 38.38
N PRO A 13 14.10 -3.77 37.37
CA PRO A 13 13.57 -4.00 36.03
C PRO A 13 12.41 -5.00 36.15
N LYS A 14 11.24 -4.61 35.63
CA LYS A 14 10.08 -5.50 35.54
C LYS A 14 10.49 -6.77 34.79
N PRO A 15 9.97 -7.95 35.17
CA PRO A 15 10.24 -9.18 34.45
C PRO A 15 9.90 -8.99 32.97
N LYS A 16 10.84 -9.34 32.10
CA LYS A 16 10.63 -9.35 30.64
C LYS A 16 9.46 -10.28 30.35
N THR A 17 8.45 -9.80 29.65
CA THR A 17 7.38 -10.68 29.19
C THR A 17 7.90 -11.65 28.13
N GLU A 18 7.27 -12.81 28.05
CA GLU A 18 7.56 -13.81 27.02
C GLU A 18 7.50 -13.21 25.61
N VAL A 19 6.51 -12.34 25.37
CA VAL A 19 6.30 -11.60 24.11
C VAL A 19 7.48 -10.71 23.73
N THR A 20 7.97 -9.89 24.67
CA THR A 20 9.10 -8.99 24.38
C THR A 20 10.40 -9.74 24.14
N SER A 21 10.57 -10.89 24.80
CA SER A 21 11.72 -11.77 24.61
C SER A 21 11.66 -12.51 23.27
N LEU A 22 10.49 -12.99 22.87
CA LEU A 22 10.23 -13.59 21.57
C LEU A 22 10.53 -12.61 20.43
N LEU A 23 9.91 -11.43 20.46
CA LEU A 23 10.11 -10.38 19.44
C LEU A 23 11.55 -9.86 19.41
N ALA A 24 12.22 -9.79 20.57
CA ALA A 24 13.63 -9.42 20.65
C ALA A 24 14.52 -10.41 19.89
N SER A 25 14.23 -11.71 20.02
CA SER A 25 14.90 -12.77 19.26
C SER A 25 14.62 -12.66 17.76
N GLU A 26 13.34 -12.55 17.38
CA GLU A 26 12.91 -12.46 15.98
C GLU A 26 13.57 -11.30 15.22
N PHE A 27 13.56 -10.10 15.82
CA PHE A 27 14.10 -8.89 15.18
C PHE A 27 15.58 -8.62 15.54
N LYS A 28 16.22 -9.49 16.34
CA LYS A 28 17.59 -9.32 16.83
C LYS A 28 17.82 -7.96 17.52
N LEU A 29 16.87 -7.55 18.35
CA LEU A 29 16.88 -6.30 19.11
C LEU A 29 16.86 -6.56 20.62
N GLY A 30 17.28 -5.58 21.42
CA GLY A 30 17.10 -5.66 22.87
C GLY A 30 15.62 -5.60 23.27
N ALA A 31 15.21 -6.40 24.26
CA ALA A 31 13.82 -6.43 24.76
C ALA A 31 13.31 -5.04 25.20
N ASP A 32 14.16 -4.20 25.77
CA ASP A 32 13.80 -2.83 26.15
C ASP A 32 13.47 -1.96 24.93
N ARG A 33 14.16 -2.19 23.81
CA ARG A 33 13.87 -1.49 22.54
C ARG A 33 12.54 -1.96 21.95
N ILE A 34 12.24 -3.26 22.03
CA ILE A 34 10.93 -3.80 21.63
C ILE A 34 9.82 -3.16 22.45
N ALA A 35 9.96 -3.18 23.79
CA ALA A 35 8.96 -2.61 24.70
C ALA A 35 8.75 -1.11 24.46
N THR A 36 9.83 -0.36 24.25
CA THR A 36 9.77 1.08 23.93
C THR A 36 9.05 1.34 22.60
N THR A 37 9.35 0.53 21.57
CA THR A 37 8.71 0.67 20.26
C THR A 37 7.21 0.40 20.34
N LEU A 38 6.78 -0.66 21.04
CA LEU A 38 5.36 -0.97 21.23
C LEU A 38 4.64 0.12 22.04
N ARG A 39 5.24 0.57 23.15
CA ARG A 39 4.66 1.66 23.97
C ARG A 39 4.51 2.96 23.20
N SER A 40 5.40 3.25 22.24
CA SER A 40 5.33 4.46 21.42
C SER A 40 4.06 4.56 20.55
N VAL A 41 3.36 3.44 20.34
CA VAL A 41 2.10 3.38 19.58
C VAL A 41 0.90 2.99 20.47
N GLY A 42 1.05 3.09 21.80
CA GLY A 42 -0.04 2.82 22.74
C GLY A 42 -0.25 1.34 23.05
N ILE A 43 0.70 0.46 22.74
CA ILE A 43 0.65 -0.96 23.10
C ILE A 43 1.32 -1.17 24.46
N ASN A 44 0.65 -1.90 25.36
CA ASN A 44 1.25 -2.35 26.62
C ASN A 44 1.82 -3.78 26.47
N PRO A 45 3.15 -3.95 26.37
CA PRO A 45 3.77 -5.26 26.17
C PRO A 45 3.78 -6.14 27.43
N ASP A 46 3.30 -5.62 28.55
CA ASP A 46 3.23 -6.33 29.83
C ASP A 46 1.95 -7.21 29.93
N LEU A 47 1.01 -7.08 29.00
CA LEU A 47 -0.25 -7.82 28.99
C LEU A 47 -0.13 -9.15 28.20
N PRO A 48 -0.94 -10.17 28.54
CA PRO A 48 -1.10 -11.35 27.70
C PRO A 48 -1.58 -10.95 26.31
N VAL A 49 -1.04 -11.61 25.28
CA VAL A 49 -1.40 -11.36 23.88
C VAL A 49 -1.90 -12.64 23.24
N ASN A 50 -2.86 -12.52 22.33
CA ASN A 50 -3.22 -13.60 21.44
C ASN A 50 -2.35 -13.56 20.17
N GLU A 51 -2.57 -14.52 19.26
CA GLU A 51 -1.82 -14.63 18.01
C GLU A 51 -2.02 -13.43 17.07
N GLU A 52 -3.26 -12.93 16.95
CA GLU A 52 -3.57 -11.77 16.10
C GLU A 52 -2.87 -10.49 16.58
N GLU A 53 -2.83 -10.26 17.90
CA GLU A 53 -2.10 -9.15 18.50
C GLU A 53 -0.59 -9.29 18.31
N LEU A 54 -0.06 -10.52 18.40
CA LEU A 54 1.35 -10.77 18.16
C LEU A 54 1.76 -10.40 16.73
N GLU A 55 0.92 -10.69 15.73
CA GLU A 55 1.13 -10.25 14.35
C GLU A 55 1.13 -8.73 14.21
N LEU A 56 0.19 -8.04 14.85
CA LEU A 56 0.20 -6.58 14.88
C LEU A 56 1.48 -6.03 15.54
N TYR A 57 2.00 -6.69 16.57
CA TYR A 57 3.23 -6.26 17.24
C TYR A 57 4.44 -6.43 16.32
N ARG A 58 4.54 -7.56 15.61
CA ARG A 58 5.55 -7.78 14.57
C ARG A 58 5.50 -6.69 13.50
N GLU A 59 4.30 -6.32 13.08
CA GLU A 59 4.04 -5.28 12.08
C GLU A 59 4.54 -3.90 12.54
N VAL A 60 4.26 -3.53 13.80
CA VAL A 60 4.75 -2.30 14.43
C VAL A 60 6.28 -2.26 14.42
N ILE A 61 6.92 -3.33 14.88
CA ILE A 61 8.40 -3.40 14.94
C ILE A 61 8.97 -3.33 13.52
N ALA A 62 8.45 -4.10 12.57
CA ALA A 62 8.90 -4.09 11.19
C ALA A 62 8.81 -2.71 10.54
N CYS A 63 7.71 -1.98 10.74
CA CYS A 63 7.53 -0.63 10.21
C CYS A 63 8.50 0.37 10.86
N LYS A 64 8.70 0.31 12.19
CA LYS A 64 9.55 1.26 12.93
C LYS A 64 11.04 0.99 12.74
N VAL A 65 11.43 -0.27 12.56
CA VAL A 65 12.83 -0.68 12.34
C VAL A 65 13.19 -0.63 10.86
N GLY A 66 12.21 -0.79 9.97
CA GLY A 66 12.41 -0.87 8.52
C GLY A 66 12.83 -2.25 8.03
N ASP A 67 12.79 -3.27 8.89
CA ASP A 67 12.99 -4.67 8.51
C ASP A 67 11.65 -5.30 8.13
N ARG A 68 11.48 -5.56 6.83
CA ARG A 68 10.29 -6.20 6.25
C ARG A 68 10.60 -7.54 5.61
N SER A 69 11.76 -8.11 5.90
CA SER A 69 12.22 -9.38 5.28
C SER A 69 11.26 -10.55 5.47
N ARG A 70 10.41 -10.50 6.50
CA ARG A 70 9.37 -11.50 6.79
C ARG A 70 8.11 -11.38 5.92
N TYR A 71 7.87 -10.21 5.33
CA TYR A 71 6.69 -9.95 4.49
C TYR A 71 7.06 -10.24 3.03
N VAL A 72 7.29 -11.51 2.73
CA VAL A 72 7.60 -12.01 1.39
C VAL A 72 6.63 -13.14 1.08
N ASN A 73 5.97 -13.07 -0.07
CA ASN A 73 5.18 -14.21 -0.52
C ASN A 73 6.14 -15.33 -0.97
N THR A 74 5.97 -16.52 -0.37
CA THR A 74 6.83 -17.68 -0.59
C THR A 74 6.31 -18.64 -1.65
N GLU A 75 5.18 -18.33 -2.30
CA GLU A 75 4.64 -19.14 -3.38
C GLU A 75 5.54 -19.07 -4.62
N GLU A 76 5.84 -20.24 -5.18
CA GLU A 76 6.65 -20.35 -6.39
C GLU A 76 5.99 -19.64 -7.57
N GLY A 77 6.76 -18.85 -8.33
CA GLY A 77 6.26 -18.09 -9.48
C GLY A 77 5.47 -16.81 -9.15
N TYR A 78 5.24 -16.49 -7.86
CA TYR A 78 4.48 -15.28 -7.51
C TYR A 78 5.17 -13.99 -7.95
N GLU A 79 6.50 -13.87 -7.82
CA GLU A 79 7.22 -12.66 -8.25
C GLU A 79 7.05 -12.42 -9.76
N GLU A 80 7.10 -13.49 -10.56
CA GLU A 80 6.93 -13.45 -12.02
C GLU A 80 5.49 -13.08 -12.38
N ALA A 81 4.52 -13.67 -11.68
CA ALA A 81 3.10 -13.31 -11.83
C ALA A 81 2.87 -11.84 -11.48
N LEU A 82 3.38 -11.36 -10.35
CA LEU A 82 3.25 -9.96 -9.93
C LEU A 82 3.94 -9.01 -10.93
N ASP A 83 5.10 -9.38 -11.45
CA ASP A 83 5.80 -8.60 -12.47
C ASP A 83 4.96 -8.43 -13.74
N GLU A 84 4.35 -9.53 -14.21
CA GLU A 84 3.46 -9.50 -15.37
C GLU A 84 2.19 -8.70 -15.10
N GLN A 85 1.63 -8.83 -13.89
CA GLN A 85 0.47 -8.06 -13.45
C GLN A 85 0.75 -6.55 -13.49
N LEU A 86 1.90 -6.11 -13.00
CA LEU A 86 2.26 -4.68 -12.93
C LEU A 86 2.84 -4.12 -14.23
N ARG A 87 3.27 -4.98 -15.17
CA ARG A 87 3.96 -4.57 -16.40
C ARG A 87 3.13 -3.62 -17.25
N SER A 88 1.82 -3.85 -17.32
CA SER A 88 0.91 -3.16 -18.25
C SER A 88 0.49 -1.76 -17.80
N PHE A 89 0.87 -1.30 -16.60
CA PHE A 89 0.40 -0.03 -16.05
C PHE A 89 1.53 0.98 -15.92
N ASP A 90 1.33 2.22 -16.35
CA ASP A 90 2.33 3.28 -16.17
C ASP A 90 2.40 3.76 -14.71
N GLU A 91 1.24 3.92 -14.09
CA GLU A 91 1.08 4.42 -12.73
C GLU A 91 0.13 3.52 -11.92
N ILE A 92 0.52 3.29 -10.67
CA ILE A 92 -0.22 2.44 -9.73
C ILE A 92 -0.59 3.33 -8.55
N TYR A 93 -1.87 3.59 -8.34
CA TYR A 93 -2.39 4.36 -7.24
C TYR A 93 -2.81 3.43 -6.11
N VAL A 94 -2.50 3.79 -4.87
CA VAL A 94 -2.91 3.04 -3.68
C VAL A 94 -3.74 3.94 -2.78
N ASP A 95 -4.93 3.46 -2.47
CA ASP A 95 -5.88 4.09 -1.54
C ASP A 95 -5.52 3.80 -0.07
N THR A 96 -6.18 4.48 0.86
CA THR A 96 -5.95 4.41 2.31
C THR A 96 -6.29 3.02 2.88
N ALA A 97 -7.41 2.42 2.46
CA ALA A 97 -7.88 1.17 3.04
C ALA A 97 -6.89 -0.01 2.86
N PRO A 98 -6.33 -0.28 1.66
CA PRO A 98 -5.28 -1.31 1.50
C PRO A 98 -4.07 -1.10 2.39
N ILE A 99 -3.67 0.16 2.66
CA ILE A 99 -2.53 0.48 3.51
C ILE A 99 -2.83 0.13 4.98
N LEU A 100 -4.08 0.25 5.42
CA LEU A 100 -4.51 -0.03 6.79
C LEU A 100 -4.96 -1.47 7.02
N GLN A 101 -5.40 -2.17 5.98
CA GLN A 101 -5.97 -3.51 6.14
C GLN A 101 -4.87 -4.55 6.33
N LYS A 102 -4.82 -5.12 7.55
CA LYS A 102 -3.88 -6.19 7.91
C LYS A 102 -2.44 -5.82 7.49
N ASP A 103 -1.65 -6.82 7.14
CA ASP A 103 -0.25 -6.71 6.73
C ASP A 103 -0.06 -6.89 5.21
N TRP A 104 -1.14 -7.04 4.45
CA TRP A 104 -1.09 -7.36 3.01
C TRP A 104 -0.32 -6.32 2.20
N PHE A 105 -0.43 -5.04 2.56
CA PHE A 105 0.34 -3.98 1.93
C PHE A 105 1.85 -4.15 2.13
N LEU A 106 2.28 -4.69 3.28
CA LEU A 106 3.70 -4.95 3.54
C LEU A 106 4.25 -6.05 2.63
N TYR A 107 3.50 -7.13 2.44
CA TYR A 107 3.84 -8.17 1.47
C TYR A 107 3.94 -7.57 0.07
N PHE A 108 2.88 -6.89 -0.38
CA PHE A 108 2.83 -6.29 -1.71
C PHE A 108 4.00 -5.35 -1.98
N VAL A 109 4.27 -4.37 -1.10
CA VAL A 109 5.35 -3.41 -1.36
C VAL A 109 6.74 -4.01 -1.28
N ASN A 110 6.91 -5.10 -0.53
CA ASN A 110 8.20 -5.75 -0.41
C ASN A 110 8.51 -6.57 -1.67
N ASP A 111 7.53 -7.33 -2.17
CA ASP A 111 7.67 -8.14 -3.38
C ASP A 111 7.69 -7.25 -4.64
N ALA A 112 6.86 -6.20 -4.70
CA ALA A 112 6.83 -5.25 -5.81
C ALA A 112 8.07 -4.33 -5.87
N MET A 113 8.89 -4.26 -4.81
CA MET A 113 9.96 -3.26 -4.70
C MET A 113 10.97 -3.35 -5.84
N ALA A 114 11.43 -4.57 -6.16
CA ALA A 114 12.40 -4.80 -7.22
C ALA A 114 11.77 -4.52 -8.60
N ILE A 115 10.52 -4.94 -8.80
CA ILE A 115 9.74 -4.72 -10.03
C ILE A 115 9.57 -3.22 -10.31
N ILE A 116 9.08 -2.46 -9.33
CA ILE A 116 8.84 -1.01 -9.44
C ILE A 116 10.13 -0.29 -9.84
N LYS A 117 11.25 -0.61 -9.18
CA LYS A 117 12.55 0.01 -9.48
C LYS A 117 13.09 -0.37 -10.85
N ARG A 118 13.09 -1.67 -11.18
CA ARG A 118 13.59 -2.19 -12.46
C ARG A 118 12.82 -1.60 -13.64
N ARG A 119 11.48 -1.56 -13.53
CA ARG A 119 10.59 -1.08 -14.59
C ARG A 119 10.32 0.43 -14.55
N LYS A 120 10.89 1.16 -13.58
CA LYS A 120 10.67 2.59 -13.36
C LYS A 120 9.18 2.96 -13.25
N LYS A 121 8.37 2.07 -12.65
CA LYS A 121 6.95 2.31 -12.38
C LYS A 121 6.80 3.34 -11.27
N LYS A 122 5.63 3.98 -11.21
CA LYS A 122 5.30 4.89 -10.11
C LYS A 122 4.21 4.28 -9.24
N LEU A 123 4.56 3.89 -8.03
CA LEU A 123 3.58 3.59 -6.99
C LEU A 123 3.24 4.89 -6.27
N ILE A 124 2.01 5.37 -6.41
CA ILE A 124 1.56 6.68 -5.97
C ILE A 124 0.60 6.51 -4.81
N VAL A 125 0.88 7.22 -3.71
CA VAL A 125 -0.04 7.40 -2.60
C VAL A 125 -0.38 8.89 -2.53
N LEU A 126 -1.65 9.23 -2.46
CA LEU A 126 -2.07 10.62 -2.44
C LEU A 126 -1.73 11.28 -1.09
N GLU A 127 -1.46 12.57 -1.09
CA GLU A 127 -1.30 13.34 0.15
C GLU A 127 -2.56 13.24 1.04
N LYS A 128 -3.74 13.17 0.41
CA LYS A 128 -5.01 12.94 1.10
C LYS A 128 -5.03 11.66 1.93
N THR A 129 -4.40 10.60 1.44
CA THR A 129 -4.24 9.33 2.18
C THR A 129 -3.42 9.55 3.46
N LEU A 130 -2.39 10.41 3.43
CA LEU A 130 -1.62 10.75 4.64
C LEU A 130 -2.44 11.58 5.63
N GLU A 131 -3.29 12.49 5.14
CA GLU A 131 -4.23 13.25 5.99
C GLU A 131 -5.25 12.32 6.67
N GLU A 132 -5.81 11.37 5.93
CA GLU A 132 -6.75 10.38 6.47
C GLU A 132 -6.08 9.51 7.54
N LEU A 133 -4.89 8.98 7.27
CA LEU A 133 -4.11 8.26 8.27
C LEU A 133 -3.87 9.12 9.52
N HIS A 134 -3.60 10.41 9.36
CA HIS A 134 -3.42 11.32 10.49
C HIS A 134 -4.71 11.50 11.29
N GLY A 135 -5.86 11.61 10.64
CA GLY A 135 -7.17 11.73 11.31
C GLY A 135 -7.57 10.44 12.05
N LEU A 136 -7.25 9.28 11.48
CA LEU A 136 -7.65 7.99 12.04
C LEU A 136 -6.90 7.62 13.32
N LYS A 137 -5.61 7.96 13.45
CA LYS A 137 -4.78 7.52 14.59
C LYS A 137 -5.33 7.90 15.97
N ASN A 138 -6.05 9.02 16.06
CA ASN A 138 -6.63 9.55 17.29
C ASN A 138 -8.14 9.39 17.39
N ASN A 139 -8.81 8.75 16.42
CA ASN A 139 -10.25 8.65 16.39
C ASN A 139 -10.76 7.50 17.31
N PRO A 140 -11.42 7.81 18.44
CA PRO A 140 -11.86 6.80 19.40
C PRO A 140 -12.94 5.85 18.85
N GLU A 141 -13.65 6.23 17.78
CA GLU A 141 -14.69 5.41 17.13
C GLU A 141 -14.10 4.32 16.24
N LYS A 142 -12.78 4.33 16.00
CA LYS A 142 -12.08 3.34 15.19
C LYS A 142 -11.43 2.27 16.04
N ASP A 143 -11.40 1.07 15.49
CA ASP A 143 -10.75 -0.08 16.11
C ASP A 143 -9.30 0.23 16.50
N ARG A 144 -8.87 -0.36 17.61
CA ARG A 144 -7.52 -0.18 18.13
C ARG A 144 -6.46 -0.52 17.07
N GLU A 145 -6.65 -1.59 16.31
CA GLU A 145 -5.71 -1.98 15.25
C GLU A 145 -5.58 -0.92 14.16
N VAL A 146 -6.71 -0.36 13.70
CA VAL A 146 -6.74 0.69 12.68
C VAL A 146 -5.98 1.91 13.17
N ARG A 147 -6.18 2.31 14.44
CA ARG A 147 -5.44 3.43 15.05
C ARG A 147 -3.94 3.18 15.14
N ILE A 148 -3.53 1.98 15.53
CA ILE A 148 -2.12 1.58 15.61
C ILE A 148 -1.49 1.62 14.20
N ARG A 149 -2.16 1.01 13.21
CA ARG A 149 -1.70 1.02 11.80
C ARG A 149 -1.61 2.44 11.25
N ALA A 150 -2.61 3.27 11.50
CA ALA A 150 -2.60 4.69 11.13
C ALA A 150 -1.44 5.47 11.77
N THR A 151 -0.94 5.03 12.93
CA THR A 151 0.25 5.62 13.58
C THR A 151 1.56 5.19 12.90
N ILE A 152 1.69 3.95 12.43
CA ILE A 152 2.95 3.41 11.89
C ILE A 152 3.08 3.52 10.36
N ARG A 153 1.97 3.52 9.61
CA ARG A 153 1.98 3.54 8.14
C ARG A 153 2.56 4.82 7.53
N PRO A 154 2.38 6.03 8.10
CA PRO A 154 3.07 7.22 7.59
C PRO A 154 4.59 7.08 7.58
N ASP A 155 5.18 6.43 8.60
CA ASP A 155 6.63 6.22 8.65
C ASP A 155 7.09 5.20 7.60
N LEU A 156 6.29 4.15 7.38
CA LEU A 156 6.50 3.19 6.28
C LEU A 156 6.48 3.90 4.92
N LEU A 157 5.46 4.71 4.65
CA LEU A 157 5.31 5.41 3.37
C LEU A 157 6.47 6.38 3.12
N ARG A 158 6.89 7.14 4.13
CA ARG A 158 8.08 8.01 4.05
C ARG A 158 9.36 7.20 3.82
N PHE A 159 9.51 6.04 4.45
CA PHE A 159 10.63 5.15 4.20
C PHE A 159 10.65 4.67 2.74
N LEU A 160 9.51 4.18 2.23
CA LEU A 160 9.38 3.70 0.85
C LEU A 160 9.63 4.83 -0.16
N ALA A 161 9.20 6.05 0.17
CA ALA A 161 9.48 7.23 -0.63
C ALA A 161 10.97 7.58 -0.70
N ARG A 162 11.68 7.56 0.44
CA ARG A 162 13.14 7.72 0.47
C ARG A 162 13.89 6.64 -0.32
N LYS A 163 13.29 5.45 -0.47
CA LYS A 163 13.84 4.36 -1.29
C LYS A 163 13.46 4.44 -2.77
N GLY A 164 12.72 5.47 -3.18
CA GLY A 164 12.25 5.66 -4.56
C GLY A 164 11.19 4.65 -5.00
N VAL A 165 10.48 4.02 -4.05
CA VAL A 165 9.44 3.01 -4.35
C VAL A 165 8.08 3.68 -4.43
N VAL A 166 7.77 4.52 -3.44
CA VAL A 166 6.49 5.26 -3.36
C VAL A 166 6.72 6.73 -3.71
N ARG A 167 5.80 7.33 -4.45
CA ARG A 167 5.71 8.78 -4.62
C ARG A 167 4.48 9.28 -3.87
N ILE A 168 4.68 10.28 -3.02
CA ILE A 168 3.56 11.00 -2.42
C ILE A 168 3.09 12.04 -3.45
N GLY A 169 1.89 11.86 -3.98
CA GLY A 169 1.30 12.73 -4.99
C GLY A 169 0.49 13.83 -4.32
N ASP A 170 0.91 15.08 -4.48
CA ASP A 170 0.06 16.24 -4.23
C ASP A 170 -0.85 16.43 -5.45
N THR A 171 -2.12 16.69 -5.17
CA THR A 171 -3.17 16.85 -6.16
C THR A 171 -3.92 18.18 -6.02
N GLY A 172 -3.53 19.03 -5.06
CA GLY A 172 -4.13 20.35 -4.83
C GLY A 172 -5.63 20.32 -4.52
N SER A 173 -6.14 19.18 -4.07
CA SER A 173 -7.57 18.86 -4.04
C SER A 173 -8.26 19.30 -2.74
N ILE A 174 -9.44 19.94 -2.90
CA ILE A 174 -10.39 20.26 -1.82
C ILE A 174 -11.64 19.41 -2.07
N GLY A 175 -11.82 18.26 -1.39
CA GLY A 175 -12.96 17.36 -1.61
C GLY A 175 -12.82 15.96 -1.00
N ILE A 176 -13.81 15.09 -1.30
CA ILE A 176 -13.86 13.67 -0.91
C ILE A 176 -12.83 12.86 -1.73
N ALA A 177 -12.09 11.95 -1.10
CA ALA A 177 -10.98 11.21 -1.72
C ALA A 177 -11.41 10.35 -2.93
N ASP A 178 -12.55 9.67 -2.85
CA ASP A 178 -13.06 8.79 -3.91
C ASP A 178 -13.40 9.55 -5.20
N ASP A 179 -14.16 10.65 -5.09
CA ASP A 179 -14.52 11.47 -6.25
C ASP A 179 -13.28 12.10 -6.89
N HIS A 180 -12.31 12.43 -6.05
CA HIS A 180 -11.05 12.97 -6.50
C HIS A 180 -10.20 11.91 -7.23
N LEU A 181 -10.15 10.66 -6.74
CA LEU A 181 -9.50 9.55 -7.45
C LEU A 181 -10.17 9.30 -8.80
N VAL A 182 -11.49 9.32 -8.89
CA VAL A 182 -12.20 9.14 -10.18
C VAL A 182 -11.87 10.27 -11.16
N ARG A 183 -11.87 11.54 -10.71
CA ARG A 183 -11.48 12.68 -11.57
C ARG A 183 -10.03 12.59 -12.02
N LEU A 184 -9.14 12.19 -11.11
CA LEU A 184 -7.72 11.98 -11.41
C LEU A 184 -7.55 10.89 -12.47
N PHE A 185 -8.24 9.75 -12.32
CA PHE A 185 -8.19 8.66 -13.28
C PHE A 185 -8.77 9.07 -14.64
N ALA A 186 -9.84 9.86 -14.67
CA ALA A 186 -10.40 10.38 -15.92
C ALA A 186 -9.41 11.30 -16.65
N HIS A 187 -8.68 12.12 -15.89
CA HIS A 187 -7.73 13.07 -16.47
C HIS A 187 -6.40 12.44 -16.87
N VAL A 188 -5.77 11.66 -15.98
CA VAL A 188 -4.45 11.04 -16.25
C VAL A 188 -4.61 9.84 -17.17
N GLY A 189 -5.71 9.12 -17.02
CA GLY A 189 -5.97 7.90 -17.76
C GLY A 189 -6.28 8.14 -19.24
N SER A 190 -6.49 9.39 -19.67
CA SER A 190 -6.58 9.75 -21.11
C SER A 190 -5.23 9.67 -21.83
N ALA A 191 -4.13 9.48 -21.10
CA ALA A 191 -2.78 9.39 -21.65
C ALA A 191 -1.96 8.20 -21.12
N MET A 192 -2.45 7.49 -20.09
CA MET A 192 -1.71 6.46 -19.37
C MET A 192 -2.59 5.27 -19.01
N ASP A 193 -1.97 4.10 -18.87
CA ASP A 193 -2.61 2.90 -18.34
C ASP A 193 -2.46 2.90 -16.82
N LEU A 194 -3.58 2.81 -16.10
CA LEU A 194 -3.66 3.07 -14.66
C LEU A 194 -4.16 1.85 -13.88
N LEU A 195 -3.53 1.59 -12.73
CA LEU A 195 -4.00 0.62 -11.75
C LEU A 195 -4.38 1.34 -10.46
N LEU A 196 -5.61 1.15 -9.97
CA LEU A 196 -6.02 1.51 -8.62
C LEU A 196 -5.95 0.27 -7.72
N ILE A 197 -5.33 0.40 -6.56
CA ILE A 197 -5.43 -0.56 -5.47
C ILE A 197 -6.31 0.05 -4.38
N THR A 198 -7.51 -0.48 -4.18
CA THR A 198 -8.47 -0.06 -3.14
C THR A 198 -9.21 -1.25 -2.56
N GLN A 199 -9.81 -1.09 -1.38
CA GLN A 199 -10.72 -2.07 -0.78
C GLN A 199 -12.19 -1.66 -0.92
N ASP A 200 -12.44 -0.45 -1.45
CA ASP A 200 -13.78 0.04 -1.71
C ASP A 200 -14.30 -0.51 -3.05
N ARG A 201 -15.36 -1.31 -2.97
CA ARG A 201 -16.02 -1.92 -4.12
C ARG A 201 -16.72 -0.88 -5.00
N GLY A 202 -17.38 0.12 -4.40
CA GLY A 202 -18.05 1.18 -5.14
C GLY A 202 -17.08 2.05 -5.92
N LEU A 203 -15.95 2.43 -5.31
CA LEU A 203 -14.86 3.11 -6.01
C LEU A 203 -14.28 2.25 -7.13
N SER A 204 -14.05 0.96 -6.86
CA SER A 204 -13.55 0.01 -7.87
C SER A 204 -14.49 -0.07 -9.08
N GLU A 205 -15.80 -0.17 -8.86
CA GLU A 205 -16.81 -0.23 -9.93
C GLU A 205 -16.83 1.05 -10.76
N ARG A 206 -16.71 2.22 -10.11
CA ARG A 206 -16.64 3.51 -10.80
C ARG A 206 -15.42 3.61 -11.70
N ILE A 207 -14.25 3.12 -11.26
CA ILE A 207 -13.03 3.11 -12.07
C ILE A 207 -13.13 2.14 -13.25
N VAL A 208 -13.70 0.93 -13.04
CA VAL A 208 -13.87 -0.03 -14.14
C VAL A 208 -14.84 0.50 -15.20
N ARG A 209 -15.95 1.13 -14.80
CA ARG A 209 -16.89 1.78 -15.73
C ARG A 209 -16.23 2.95 -16.47
N LEU A 210 -15.42 3.75 -15.77
CA LEU A 210 -14.67 4.83 -16.40
C LEU A 210 -13.68 4.29 -17.43
N GLY A 211 -12.98 3.18 -17.14
CA GLY A 211 -12.13 2.49 -18.11
C GLY A 211 -12.88 2.12 -19.38
N ALA A 212 -14.05 1.48 -19.24
CA ALA A 212 -14.92 1.10 -20.34
C ALA A 212 -15.35 2.28 -21.23
N GLU A 213 -15.69 3.42 -20.61
CA GLU A 213 -16.04 4.65 -21.33
C GLU A 213 -14.85 5.25 -22.07
N MET A 214 -13.64 4.99 -21.59
CA MET A 214 -12.40 5.53 -22.15
C MET A 214 -11.77 4.63 -23.20
N GLU A 215 -11.90 3.30 -23.12
CA GLU A 215 -11.47 2.39 -24.21
C GLU A 215 -12.16 2.71 -25.55
N GLN A 216 -13.37 3.29 -25.51
CA GLN A 216 -14.09 3.77 -26.69
C GLN A 216 -13.52 5.07 -27.30
N LYS A 217 -12.58 5.73 -26.62
CA LYS A 217 -11.96 7.00 -27.04
C LYS A 217 -10.52 6.75 -27.51
N PRO A 218 -10.04 7.44 -28.56
CA PRO A 218 -8.64 7.34 -28.97
C PRO A 218 -7.73 7.90 -27.88
N LYS A 219 -6.58 7.24 -27.64
CA LYS A 219 -5.58 7.73 -26.67
C LYS A 219 -5.11 9.14 -27.05
N GLU A 220 -5.16 10.08 -26.11
CA GLU A 220 -4.56 11.39 -26.33
C GLU A 220 -3.04 11.22 -26.51
N GLU A 221 -2.47 11.87 -27.52
CA GLU A 221 -1.03 11.82 -27.73
C GLU A 221 -0.33 12.38 -26.48
N ARG A 222 0.50 11.55 -25.83
CA ARG A 222 1.35 12.02 -24.74
C ARG A 222 2.12 13.26 -25.21
N PRO A 223 2.18 14.35 -24.42
CA PRO A 223 2.98 15.51 -24.80
C PRO A 223 4.45 15.08 -24.90
N ARG A 224 4.93 14.94 -26.15
CA ARG A 224 6.31 14.54 -26.45
C ARG A 224 7.27 15.56 -25.88
N ARG A 225 8.34 15.10 -25.24
CA ARG A 225 9.42 15.97 -24.79
C ARG A 225 10.12 16.58 -26.01
N TRP A 226 10.68 17.78 -25.86
CA TRP A 226 11.24 18.55 -26.98
C TRP A 226 12.30 17.78 -27.79
N TYR A 227 13.08 16.90 -27.13
CA TYR A 227 14.11 16.09 -27.78
C TYR A 227 13.55 14.86 -28.54
N GLU A 228 12.34 14.38 -28.20
CA GLU A 228 11.68 13.25 -28.88
C GLU A 228 11.10 13.65 -30.24
N ARG A 229 10.99 14.96 -30.51
CA ARG A 229 10.54 15.51 -31.80
C ARG A 229 11.63 15.50 -32.87
N LEU A 230 12.89 15.34 -32.49
CA LEU A 230 14.04 15.48 -33.40
C LEU A 230 14.53 14.15 -34.01
N PHE A 231 14.08 12.99 -33.49
CA PHE A 231 14.71 11.70 -33.81
C PHE A 231 13.76 10.58 -34.28
N PHE A 232 12.44 10.79 -34.37
CA PHE A 232 11.52 9.74 -34.82
C PHE A 232 11.07 9.91 -36.28
N LYS A 233 11.58 9.03 -37.14
CA LYS A 233 10.99 8.69 -38.45
C LYS A 233 9.59 8.10 -38.24
N LYS A 234 8.66 8.45 -39.13
CA LYS A 234 7.36 7.80 -39.29
C LYS A 234 7.56 6.31 -39.58
N GLU A 235 7.42 5.47 -38.58
CA GLU A 235 7.07 4.05 -38.76
C GLU A 235 5.71 3.82 -38.11
N GLU A 236 4.85 3.16 -38.87
CA GLU A 236 3.49 2.76 -38.53
C GLU A 236 3.44 2.16 -37.12
N THR A 237 2.68 2.79 -36.22
CA THR A 237 2.25 2.15 -34.98
C THR A 237 0.75 1.86 -35.11
N GLU A 238 0.45 0.89 -35.96
CA GLU A 238 -0.80 0.14 -35.89
C GLU A 238 -0.84 -0.61 -34.56
N SER A 239 -1.62 -0.08 -33.62
CA SER A 239 -2.55 -0.77 -32.71
C SER A 239 -2.82 0.16 -31.53
N VAL A 240 -3.86 0.98 -31.68
CA VAL A 240 -4.44 1.70 -30.55
C VAL A 240 -5.12 0.66 -29.66
N VAL A 241 -4.35 0.05 -28.76
CA VAL A 241 -4.90 -0.72 -27.64
C VAL A 241 -5.35 0.31 -26.60
N GLY A 242 -6.64 0.26 -26.27
CA GLY A 242 -7.37 1.24 -25.46
C GLY A 242 -6.75 1.56 -24.10
N HIS A 243 -7.32 2.56 -23.42
CA HIS A 243 -6.92 2.98 -22.08
C HIS A 243 -7.16 1.87 -21.07
N ARG A 244 -6.10 1.24 -20.56
CA ARG A 244 -6.27 0.19 -19.57
C ARG A 244 -6.41 0.82 -18.19
N MET A 245 -7.62 0.84 -17.65
CA MET A 245 -7.89 1.21 -16.27
C MET A 245 -8.38 0.01 -15.49
N VAL A 246 -7.66 -0.34 -14.44
CA VAL A 246 -8.01 -1.50 -13.62
C VAL A 246 -8.08 -1.09 -12.15
N ALA A 247 -9.09 -1.62 -11.45
CA ALA A 247 -9.16 -1.60 -10.01
C ALA A 247 -8.88 -2.99 -9.45
N CYS A 248 -8.00 -3.07 -8.45
CA CYS A 248 -7.68 -4.28 -7.72
C CYS A 248 -7.85 -4.05 -6.22
N LYS A 249 -8.13 -5.13 -5.50
CA LYS A 249 -7.95 -5.19 -4.05
C LYS A 249 -6.73 -6.01 -3.68
N LEU A 250 -6.16 -5.72 -2.50
CA LEU A 250 -5.18 -6.60 -1.89
C LEU A 250 -5.88 -7.68 -1.08
N VAL A 251 -5.36 -8.90 -1.13
CA VAL A 251 -5.78 -10.03 -0.29
C VAL A 251 -4.55 -10.63 0.40
N GLU A 252 -4.71 -11.77 1.06
CA GLU A 252 -3.68 -12.45 1.82
C GLU A 252 -2.35 -12.56 1.06
N GLN A 253 -1.24 -12.38 1.78
CA GLN A 253 0.12 -12.39 1.22
C GLN A 253 0.34 -11.34 0.11
N GLY A 254 -0.43 -10.26 0.10
CA GLY A 254 -0.23 -9.14 -0.83
C GLY A 254 -0.68 -9.42 -2.26
N ARG A 255 -1.45 -10.48 -2.51
CA ARG A 255 -1.96 -10.81 -3.85
C ARG A 255 -2.96 -9.75 -4.32
N LEU A 256 -2.94 -9.46 -5.63
CA LEU A 256 -3.91 -8.57 -6.26
C LEU A 256 -5.07 -9.38 -6.85
N LYS A 257 -6.30 -9.01 -6.49
CA LYS A 257 -7.51 -9.50 -7.15
C LYS A 257 -8.19 -8.35 -7.88
N ARG A 258 -8.40 -8.52 -9.19
CA ARG A 258 -9.01 -7.54 -10.10
C ARG A 258 -10.51 -7.49 -9.87
N LEU A 259 -11.09 -6.30 -9.83
CA LEU A 259 -12.54 -6.15 -9.98
C LEU A 259 -12.93 -6.31 -11.46
N TYR A 260 -13.88 -7.20 -11.71
CA TYR A 260 -14.54 -7.42 -12.99
C TYR A 260 -16.03 -7.13 -12.84
N ILE A 261 -16.67 -6.54 -13.86
CA ILE A 261 -18.12 -6.36 -13.93
C ILE A 261 -18.63 -7.24 -15.06
N CYS A 262 -19.52 -8.19 -14.74
CA CYS A 262 -20.11 -9.06 -15.74
C CYS A 262 -21.02 -8.24 -16.67
N PRO A 263 -20.84 -8.30 -18.00
CA PRO A 263 -21.65 -7.52 -18.92
C PRO A 263 -23.12 -8.00 -18.98
N GLU A 264 -23.35 -9.29 -18.72
CA GLU A 264 -24.69 -9.90 -18.81
C GLU A 264 -25.57 -9.55 -17.60
N CYS A 265 -25.04 -9.67 -16.39
CA CYS A 265 -25.81 -9.44 -15.15
C CYS A 265 -25.48 -8.12 -14.44
N GLN A 266 -24.46 -7.38 -14.87
CA GLN A 266 -23.96 -6.15 -14.24
C GLN A 266 -23.50 -6.30 -12.78
N GLU A 267 -23.35 -7.53 -12.30
CA GLU A 267 -22.75 -7.82 -11.01
C GLU A 267 -21.22 -7.77 -11.10
N SER A 268 -20.59 -7.34 -10.01
CA SER A 268 -19.14 -7.26 -9.92
C SER A 268 -18.53 -8.40 -9.09
N TYR A 269 -17.37 -8.89 -9.50
CA TYR A 269 -16.65 -10.01 -8.89
C TYR A 269 -15.16 -9.68 -8.80
N TYR A 270 -14.45 -10.37 -7.91
CA TYR A 270 -13.00 -10.26 -7.80
C TYR A 270 -12.35 -11.54 -8.34
N ASP A 271 -11.47 -11.40 -9.32
CA ASP A 271 -10.79 -12.53 -9.96
C ASP A 271 -9.28 -12.29 -10.07
N ASP A 272 -8.52 -13.32 -10.45
CA ASP A 272 -7.11 -13.17 -10.79
C ASP A 272 -6.96 -12.31 -12.04
N LEU A 273 -5.98 -11.40 -12.02
CA LEU A 273 -5.81 -10.37 -13.06
C LEU A 273 -5.66 -10.94 -14.50
N HIS A 274 -5.25 -12.22 -14.62
CA HIS A 274 -5.01 -12.91 -15.89
C HIS A 274 -6.08 -13.94 -16.29
N ALA A 275 -7.11 -14.19 -15.47
CA ALA A 275 -8.03 -15.32 -15.66
C ALA A 275 -9.27 -15.06 -16.55
N CYS A 276 -9.38 -13.93 -17.27
CA CYS A 276 -10.60 -13.62 -18.02
C CYS A 276 -10.39 -13.28 -19.50
N GLY A 277 -11.05 -14.06 -20.37
CA GLY A 277 -11.42 -13.74 -21.76
C GLY A 277 -12.88 -13.26 -21.90
N GLY A 278 -13.45 -12.67 -20.85
CA GLY A 278 -14.71 -11.92 -20.90
C GLY A 278 -14.45 -10.47 -21.28
N ILE A 279 -15.48 -9.61 -21.29
CA ILE A 279 -15.31 -8.20 -21.67
C ILE A 279 -14.31 -7.52 -20.73
N VAL A 280 -13.07 -7.43 -21.22
CA VAL A 280 -12.16 -6.32 -21.01
C VAL A 280 -12.85 -5.17 -21.73
N LEU A 281 -13.59 -4.37 -20.98
CA LEU A 281 -14.30 -3.23 -21.54
C LEU A 281 -13.32 -2.11 -21.80
#